data_AF-A0A932IA35-F1
#
_entry.id   AF-A0A932IA35-F1
#
_cell.length_a   1.000
_cell.length_b   1.000
_cell.length_c   1.000
_cell.angle_alpha   90.00
_cell.angle_beta   90.00
_cell.angle_gamma   90.00
#
_symmetry.space_group_name_H-M   'P 1'
#
loop_
_entity.id
_entity.type
_entity.pdbx_description
1 polymer ?
#
loop_
_entity_poly.entity_id
_entity_poly.type
_entity_poly.pdbx_seq_one_letter_code
_entity_poly.pdbx_strand_id
1 'polypeptide(L)'
;MRSISEFLFYGLSGITLLMLVIRFTLYRSRRLHPWIAGVLILYLLTTLLYFYYPAPGGGSGKDKQDTGNHPAIRASSRLILSLDSLVDAYTGLVDEAARDIPGNMEQSGQQLLALVNRFDIEELLQDTLLYDSVDQSLGNMESELAAIIADPDLAEKKASLNMLSGEFRSILQATGYKQKPLYWLQSAAAFGPEHPGYWLSADPRKKGPYGQPDTKIIERINEKDRRLSTNTK
;
A
#
# COMPACT_ATOMS: atom_id res chain seq x y z
N MET A 1 5.39 13.18 -8.55
CA MET A 1 6.20 13.08 -7.32
C MET A 1 7.26 14.17 -7.25
N ARG A 2 7.27 15.01 -6.19
CA ARG A 2 8.42 15.87 -5.87
C ARG A 2 9.52 14.98 -5.32
N SER A 3 10.68 15.01 -5.98
CA SER A 3 11.84 14.20 -5.63
C SER A 3 12.17 14.34 -4.14
N ILE A 4 12.45 13.21 -3.46
CA ILE A 4 12.94 13.15 -2.08
C ILE A 4 14.18 14.06 -1.89
N SER A 5 14.95 14.31 -2.97
CA SER A 5 16.07 15.26 -2.94
C SER A 5 15.65 16.71 -2.72
N GLU A 6 14.46 17.14 -3.15
CA GLU A 6 13.96 18.49 -2.91
C GLU A 6 13.59 18.70 -1.43
N PHE A 7 12.95 17.71 -0.81
CA PHE A 7 12.64 17.77 0.63
C PHE A 7 13.91 17.80 1.48
N LEU A 8 14.94 17.04 1.10
CA LEU A 8 16.24 17.08 1.77
C LEU A 8 16.94 18.44 1.61
N PHE A 9 16.81 19.09 0.44
CA PHE A 9 17.44 20.39 0.17
C PHE A 9 16.77 21.53 0.95
N TYR A 10 15.43 21.55 1.03
CA TYR A 10 14.70 22.52 1.85
C TYR A 10 14.88 22.27 3.35
N GLY A 11 14.99 21.01 3.77
CA GLY A 11 15.30 20.65 5.17
C GLY A 11 16.69 21.13 5.60
N LEU A 12 17.73 20.89 4.80
CA LEU A 12 19.11 21.29 5.14
C LEU A 12 19.29 22.81 5.18
N SER A 13 18.68 23.53 4.23
CA SER A 13 18.75 25.01 4.18
C SER A 13 18.04 25.66 5.38
N GLY A 14 16.92 25.08 5.85
CA GLY A 14 16.25 25.53 7.08
C GLY A 14 17.11 25.32 8.33
N ILE A 15 17.74 24.14 8.46
CA ILE A 15 18.58 23.80 9.62
C ILE A 15 19.83 24.69 9.69
N THR A 16 20.46 24.98 8.55
CA THR A 16 21.65 25.85 8.49
C THR A 16 21.32 27.30 8.84
N LEU A 17 20.18 27.83 8.40
CA LEU A 17 19.72 29.17 8.79
C LEU A 17 19.42 29.24 10.29
N LEU A 18 18.77 28.21 10.84
CA LEU A 18 18.48 28.10 12.27
C LEU A 18 19.77 28.07 13.11
N MET A 19 20.77 27.28 12.69
CA MET A 19 22.09 27.22 13.32
C MET A 19 22.81 28.59 13.30
N LEU A 20 22.70 29.35 12.20
CA LEU A 20 23.29 30.69 12.09
C LEU A 20 22.60 31.69 13.03
N VAL A 21 21.27 31.66 13.13
CA VAL A 21 20.52 32.52 14.06
C VAL A 21 20.87 32.19 15.50
N ILE A 22 20.93 30.89 15.86
CA ILE A 22 21.35 30.46 17.19
C ILE A 22 22.78 30.94 17.48
N ARG A 23 23.72 30.70 16.55
CA ARG A 23 25.12 31.10 16.72
C ARG A 23 25.28 32.61 16.85
N PHE A 24 24.52 33.41 16.09
CA PHE A 24 24.52 34.87 16.18
C PHE A 24 23.96 35.36 17.52
N THR A 25 22.89 34.73 18.01
CA THR A 25 22.26 35.09 19.29
C THR A 25 23.15 34.72 20.48
N LEU A 26 23.86 33.59 20.39
CA LEU A 26 24.85 33.16 21.39
C LEU A 26 26.12 34.01 21.36
N TYR A 27 26.60 34.41 20.18
CA TYR A 27 27.78 35.27 20.06
C TYR A 27 27.55 36.67 20.64
N ARG A 28 26.34 37.20 20.48
CA ARG A 28 25.99 38.54 20.98
C ARG A 28 25.69 38.59 22.47
N SER A 29 25.37 37.46 23.10
CA SER A 29 25.08 37.40 24.54
C SER A 29 26.18 36.66 25.30
N ARG A 30 27.11 37.40 25.92
CA ARG A 30 28.10 36.85 26.88
C ARG A 30 27.47 36.22 28.14
N ARG A 31 26.14 36.21 28.24
CA ARG A 31 25.37 35.51 29.27
C ARG A 31 24.23 34.78 28.57
N LEU A 32 24.38 33.46 28.43
CA LEU A 32 23.30 32.56 28.05
C LEU A 32 22.16 32.75 29.04
N HIS A 33 21.05 33.30 28.57
CA HIS A 33 19.86 33.46 29.40
C HIS A 33 19.35 32.06 29.79
N PRO A 34 19.02 31.81 31.07
CA PRO A 34 18.71 30.48 31.58
C PRO A 34 17.55 29.77 30.85
N TRP A 35 16.65 30.53 30.22
CA TRP A 35 15.55 29.96 29.43
C TRP A 35 16.02 29.25 28.14
N ILE A 36 17.09 29.73 27.50
CA ILE A 36 17.64 29.13 26.27
C ILE A 36 18.24 27.75 26.58
N ALA A 37 18.91 27.62 27.72
CA ALA A 37 19.42 26.33 28.19
C ALA A 37 18.28 25.33 28.44
N GLY A 38 17.15 25.80 29.00
CA GLY A 38 15.96 24.99 29.21
C GLY A 38 15.37 24.42 27.91
N VAL A 39 15.26 25.24 26.86
CA VAL A 39 14.73 24.80 25.55
C VAL A 39 15.66 23.76 24.90
N LEU A 40 16.99 23.96 24.98
CA LEU A 40 17.95 23.00 24.42
C LEU A 40 17.92 21.65 25.15
N ILE A 41 17.77 21.66 26.49
CA ILE A 41 17.62 20.44 27.29
C ILE A 41 16.32 19.71 26.94
N LEU A 42 15.21 20.44 26.77
CA LEU A 42 13.94 19.84 26.37
C LEU A 42 14.03 19.19 24.99
N TYR A 43 14.66 19.87 24.02
CA TYR A 43 14.87 19.33 22.68
C TYR A 43 15.75 18.07 22.69
N LEU A 44 16.85 18.08 23.47
CA LEU A 44 17.69 16.89 23.66
C LEU A 44 16.90 15.74 24.27
N LEU A 45 16.07 15.99 25.29
CA LEU A 45 15.22 14.99 25.91
C LEU A 45 14.20 14.40 24.93
N THR A 46 13.52 15.22 24.12
CA THR A 46 12.55 14.70 23.13
C THR A 46 13.24 13.86 22.06
N THR A 47 14.44 14.25 21.63
CA THR A 47 15.22 13.49 20.64
C THR A 47 15.71 12.16 21.23
N LEU A 48 16.15 12.17 22.49
CA LEU A 48 16.55 10.96 23.22
C LEU A 48 15.36 10.02 23.42
N LEU A 49 14.19 10.55 23.80
CA LEU A 49 12.97 9.75 23.97
C LEU A 49 12.55 9.09 22.66
N TYR A 50 12.60 9.82 21.54
CA TYR A 50 12.30 9.29 20.21
C TYR A 50 13.24 8.16 19.78
N PHE A 51 14.50 8.20 20.19
CA PHE A 51 15.49 7.18 19.86
C PHE A 51 15.44 5.96 20.81
N TYR A 52 15.10 6.17 22.08
CA TYR A 52 15.10 5.13 23.12
C TYR A 52 13.76 4.41 23.24
N TYR A 53 12.66 5.10 22.92
CA TYR A 53 11.39 4.47 22.60
C TYR A 53 11.35 4.31 21.09
N PRO A 54 11.84 3.19 20.52
CA PRO A 54 11.56 2.89 19.13
C PRO A 54 10.04 3.05 18.97
N ALA A 55 9.61 3.97 18.11
CA ALA A 55 8.21 4.07 17.70
C ALA A 55 7.73 2.64 17.51
N PRO A 56 6.67 2.18 18.22
CA PRO A 56 6.32 0.77 18.33
C PRO A 56 6.40 0.23 16.92
N GLY A 57 7.47 -0.55 16.69
CA GLY A 57 7.75 -1.03 15.36
C GLY A 57 6.46 -1.70 14.96
N GLY A 58 5.92 -1.31 13.81
CA GLY A 58 4.96 -2.13 13.10
C GLY A 58 5.67 -3.44 12.79
N GLY A 59 5.88 -4.24 13.83
CA GLY A 59 6.20 -5.63 13.74
C GLY A 59 5.00 -6.13 12.98
N SER A 60 5.23 -6.44 11.71
CA SER A 60 4.47 -7.41 10.96
C SER A 60 4.53 -8.69 11.79
N GLY A 61 3.77 -8.73 12.87
CA GLY A 61 3.37 -9.92 13.56
C GLY A 61 2.80 -10.76 12.47
N LYS A 62 3.51 -11.80 12.10
CA LYS A 62 2.91 -12.97 11.47
C LYS A 62 2.04 -13.60 12.55
N ASP A 63 1.01 -12.88 12.99
CA ASP A 63 -0.16 -13.51 13.54
C ASP A 63 -0.59 -14.41 12.39
N LYS A 64 -0.38 -15.71 12.60
CA LYS A 64 -1.20 -16.70 11.96
C LYS A 64 -2.59 -16.37 12.45
N GLN A 65 -3.25 -15.47 11.73
CA GLN A 65 -4.65 -15.19 11.86
C GLN A 65 -5.29 -16.55 11.67
N ASP A 66 -5.64 -17.16 12.80
CA ASP A 66 -6.41 -18.37 12.83
C ASP A 66 -7.68 -17.97 12.10
N THR A 67 -7.78 -18.35 10.83
CA THR A 67 -9.01 -18.30 10.04
C THR A 67 -9.95 -19.35 10.66
N GLY A 68 -10.21 -19.20 11.95
CA GLY A 68 -11.36 -19.78 12.61
C GLY A 68 -12.54 -19.40 11.74
N ASN A 69 -13.39 -20.39 11.48
CA ASN A 69 -14.62 -20.25 10.72
C ASN A 69 -15.45 -19.07 11.26
N HIS A 70 -15.16 -17.84 10.84
CA HIS A 70 -16.12 -16.78 10.88
C HIS A 70 -17.23 -17.25 9.95
N PRO A 71 -18.48 -17.34 10.46
CA PRO A 71 -19.60 -17.70 9.61
C PRO A 71 -19.56 -16.78 8.41
N ALA A 72 -19.43 -17.36 7.21
CA ALA A 72 -19.32 -16.58 5.99
C ALA A 72 -20.47 -15.58 5.97
N ILE A 73 -20.16 -14.29 6.09
CA ILE A 73 -21.16 -13.25 5.96
C ILE A 73 -21.84 -13.50 4.63
N ARG A 74 -23.17 -13.61 4.68
CA ARG A 74 -23.96 -13.86 3.49
C ARG A 74 -23.97 -12.56 2.69
N ALA A 75 -22.89 -12.34 1.94
CA ALA A 75 -22.73 -11.20 1.05
C ALA A 75 -23.98 -11.11 0.16
N SER A 76 -24.56 -9.92 0.06
CA SER A 76 -25.71 -9.75 -0.82
C SER A 76 -25.28 -9.91 -2.28
N SER A 77 -26.25 -10.18 -3.15
CA SER A 77 -26.01 -10.20 -4.59
C SER A 77 -25.43 -8.87 -5.10
N ARG A 78 -25.76 -7.74 -4.46
CA ARG A 78 -25.29 -6.41 -4.87
C ARG A 78 -23.80 -6.22 -4.54
N LEU A 79 -23.38 -6.54 -3.32
CA LEU A 79 -21.97 -6.50 -2.92
C LEU A 79 -21.11 -7.41 -3.82
N ILE A 80 -21.61 -8.62 -4.09
CA ILE A 80 -20.93 -9.57 -4.98
C ILE A 80 -20.74 -8.99 -6.39
N LEU A 81 -21.76 -8.38 -6.98
CA LEU A 81 -21.67 -7.74 -8.30
C LEU A 81 -20.72 -6.54 -8.30
N SER A 82 -20.70 -5.78 -7.20
CA SER A 82 -19.77 -4.66 -7.02
C SER A 82 -18.32 -5.13 -6.96
N LEU A 83 -18.05 -6.18 -6.18
CA LEU A 83 -16.73 -6.82 -6.12
C LEU A 83 -16.30 -7.41 -7.46
N ASP A 84 -17.22 -8.06 -8.19
CA ASP A 84 -16.92 -8.61 -9.52
C ASP A 84 -16.52 -7.50 -10.50
N SER A 85 -17.23 -6.36 -10.45
CA SER A 85 -16.91 -5.17 -11.26
C SER A 85 -15.54 -4.58 -10.89
N LEU A 86 -15.20 -4.52 -9.60
CA LEU A 86 -13.87 -4.10 -9.14
C LEU A 86 -12.77 -5.06 -9.63
N VAL A 87 -13.01 -6.37 -9.57
CA VAL A 87 -12.05 -7.38 -10.04
C VAL A 87 -11.79 -7.23 -11.54
N ASP A 88 -12.82 -7.04 -12.34
CA ASP A 88 -12.69 -6.84 -13.78
C ASP A 88 -11.94 -5.54 -14.11
N ALA A 89 -12.27 -4.43 -13.46
CA ALA A 89 -11.57 -3.17 -13.67
C ALA A 89 -10.11 -3.20 -13.20
N TYR A 90 -9.84 -3.82 -12.04
CA TYR A 90 -8.49 -4.02 -11.52
C TYR A 90 -7.64 -4.90 -12.45
N THR A 91 -8.17 -6.03 -12.91
CA THR A 91 -7.42 -6.89 -13.85
C THR A 91 -7.19 -6.19 -15.19
N GLY A 92 -8.13 -5.35 -15.63
CA GLY A 92 -7.91 -4.45 -16.77
C GLY A 92 -6.75 -3.47 -16.56
N LEU A 93 -6.65 -2.85 -15.37
CA LEU A 93 -5.52 -1.98 -15.02
C LEU A 93 -4.18 -2.73 -15.01
N VAL A 94 -4.14 -3.94 -14.44
CA VAL A 94 -2.95 -4.82 -14.45
C VAL A 94 -2.53 -5.15 -15.90
N ASP A 95 -3.51 -5.39 -16.77
CA ASP A 95 -3.25 -5.69 -18.18
C ASP A 95 -2.65 -4.50 -18.93
N GLU A 96 -3.16 -3.29 -18.70
CA GLU A 96 -2.58 -2.08 -19.28
C GLU A 96 -1.17 -1.83 -18.76
N ALA A 97 -0.92 -2.07 -17.47
CA ALA A 97 0.41 -1.96 -16.89
C ALA A 97 1.42 -2.94 -17.51
N ALA A 98 0.98 -4.14 -17.90
CA ALA A 98 1.83 -5.14 -18.56
C ALA A 98 2.19 -4.80 -20.02
N ARG A 99 1.46 -3.87 -20.65
CA ARG A 99 1.70 -3.42 -22.04
C ARG A 99 2.74 -2.32 -22.15
N ASP A 100 3.10 -1.64 -21.05
CA ASP A 100 4.06 -0.54 -21.03
C ASP A 100 3.70 0.64 -21.97
N ILE A 101 2.40 0.87 -22.18
CA ILE A 101 1.91 1.98 -23.02
C ILE A 101 1.60 3.19 -22.12
N PRO A 102 2.26 4.36 -22.32
CA PRO A 102 1.95 5.57 -21.58
C PRO A 102 0.49 6.00 -21.76
N GLY A 103 -0.19 6.44 -20.69
CA GLY A 103 -1.56 6.94 -20.75
C GLY A 103 -2.65 5.88 -20.49
N ASN A 104 -2.39 4.60 -20.77
CA ASN A 104 -3.41 3.55 -20.61
C ASN A 104 -3.73 3.24 -19.14
N MET A 105 -2.71 3.26 -18.27
CA MET A 105 -2.90 3.02 -16.84
C MET A 105 -3.74 4.11 -16.18
N GLU A 106 -3.63 5.36 -16.66
CA GLU A 106 -4.40 6.49 -16.17
C GLU A 106 -5.87 6.33 -16.49
N GLN A 107 -6.19 5.93 -17.73
CA GLN A 107 -7.55 5.68 -18.15
C GLN A 107 -8.19 4.52 -17.38
N SER A 108 -7.50 3.37 -17.28
CA SER A 108 -8.00 2.24 -16.49
C SER A 108 -8.06 2.54 -14.99
N GLY A 109 -7.10 3.33 -14.48
CA GLY A 109 -7.08 3.80 -13.09
C GLY A 109 -8.28 4.69 -12.77
N GLN A 110 -8.66 5.61 -13.67
CA GLN A 110 -9.87 6.42 -13.52
C GLN A 110 -11.14 5.57 -13.50
N GLN A 111 -11.22 4.55 -14.34
CA GLN A 111 -12.36 3.63 -14.36
C GLN A 111 -12.48 2.86 -13.05
N LEU A 112 -11.36 2.33 -12.54
CA LEU A 112 -11.33 1.62 -11.27
C LEU A 112 -11.66 2.56 -10.09
N LEU A 113 -11.10 3.78 -10.07
CA LEU A 113 -11.39 4.77 -9.03
C LEU A 113 -12.88 5.13 -8.99
N ALA A 114 -13.52 5.28 -10.15
CA ALA A 114 -14.96 5.53 -10.22
C ALA A 114 -15.81 4.38 -9.65
N LEU A 115 -15.32 3.13 -9.70
CA LEU A 115 -15.97 1.98 -9.07
C LEU A 115 -15.71 1.91 -7.57
N VAL A 116 -14.48 2.21 -7.13
CA VAL A 116 -14.11 2.29 -5.71
C VAL A 116 -14.99 3.31 -5.00
N ASN A 117 -15.11 4.53 -5.55
CA ASN A 117 -15.92 5.61 -4.95
C ASN A 117 -17.44 5.32 -4.91
N ARG A 118 -17.90 4.27 -5.61
CA ARG A 118 -19.31 3.84 -5.63
C ARG A 118 -19.53 2.53 -4.87
N PHE A 119 -18.47 1.97 -4.29
CA PHE A 119 -18.54 0.70 -3.59
C PHE A 119 -19.37 0.86 -2.31
N ASP A 120 -20.43 0.07 -2.20
CA ASP A 120 -21.38 0.16 -1.10
C ASP A 120 -20.91 -0.72 0.07
N ILE A 121 -20.22 -0.09 1.03
CA ILE A 121 -19.71 -0.77 2.24
C ILE A 121 -20.76 -0.97 3.33
N GLU A 122 -21.96 -0.38 3.22
CA GLU A 122 -22.95 -0.39 4.30
C GLU A 122 -23.42 -1.81 4.65
N GLU A 123 -23.38 -2.74 3.70
CA GLU A 123 -23.71 -4.14 3.94
C GLU A 123 -22.74 -4.83 4.92
N LEU A 124 -21.52 -4.30 5.05
CA LEU A 124 -20.50 -4.82 5.96
C LEU A 124 -20.70 -4.34 7.41
N LEU A 125 -21.59 -3.37 7.67
CA LEU A 125 -21.85 -2.85 9.02
C LEU A 125 -22.33 -3.91 10.03
N GLN A 126 -22.78 -5.07 9.55
CA GLN A 126 -23.15 -6.21 10.40
C GLN A 126 -21.93 -6.79 11.15
N ASP A 127 -20.72 -6.56 10.65
CA ASP A 127 -19.46 -6.91 11.27
C ASP A 127 -18.54 -5.67 11.25
N THR A 128 -18.52 -4.94 12.36
CA THR A 128 -17.79 -3.66 12.46
C THR A 128 -16.29 -3.82 12.23
N LEU A 129 -15.70 -4.95 12.64
CA LEU A 129 -14.27 -5.20 12.42
C LEU A 129 -13.97 -5.42 10.94
N LEU A 130 -14.85 -6.14 10.25
CA LEU A 130 -14.74 -6.31 8.81
C LEU A 130 -14.96 -4.97 8.08
N TYR A 131 -15.97 -4.20 8.49
CA TYR A 131 -16.27 -2.89 7.93
C TYR A 131 -15.04 -1.97 8.00
N ASP A 132 -14.47 -1.78 9.19
CA ASP A 132 -13.33 -0.88 9.40
C ASP A 132 -12.11 -1.31 8.55
N SER A 133 -11.87 -2.63 8.46
CA SER A 133 -10.79 -3.19 7.65
C SER A 133 -10.97 -2.93 6.16
N VAL A 134 -12.18 -3.16 5.63
CA VAL A 134 -12.48 -2.93 4.21
C VAL A 134 -12.50 -1.44 3.88
N ASP A 135 -13.06 -0.60 4.75
CA ASP A 135 -13.08 0.86 4.60
C ASP A 135 -11.65 1.43 4.53
N GLN A 136 -10.78 0.99 5.45
CA GLN A 136 -9.37 1.37 5.43
C GLN A 136 -8.68 0.95 4.11
N SER A 137 -8.88 -0.29 3.66
CA SER A 137 -8.28 -0.74 2.40
C SER A 137 -8.83 0.02 1.19
N LEU A 138 -10.12 0.39 1.17
CA LEU A 138 -10.68 1.22 0.10
C LEU A 138 -10.03 2.62 0.07
N GLY A 139 -9.87 3.27 1.22
CA GLY A 139 -9.19 4.56 1.30
C GLY A 139 -7.72 4.49 0.83
N ASN A 140 -7.03 3.40 1.14
CA ASN A 140 -5.68 3.14 0.61
C ASN A 140 -5.70 2.92 -0.92
N MET A 141 -6.66 2.14 -1.44
CA MET A 141 -6.83 1.95 -2.89
C MET A 141 -7.08 3.27 -3.61
N GLU A 142 -7.94 4.15 -3.08
CA GLU A 142 -8.18 5.48 -3.64
C GLU A 142 -6.90 6.30 -3.75
N SER A 143 -6.08 6.26 -2.69
CA SER A 143 -4.79 6.97 -2.63
C SER A 143 -3.80 6.45 -3.68
N GLU A 144 -3.68 5.13 -3.81
CA GLU A 144 -2.80 4.51 -4.81
C GLU A 144 -3.30 4.74 -6.25
N LEU A 145 -4.61 4.74 -6.47
CA LEU A 145 -5.19 5.06 -7.78
C LEU A 145 -4.94 6.52 -8.16
N ALA A 146 -5.04 7.44 -7.20
CA ALA A 146 -4.70 8.84 -7.42
C ALA A 146 -3.22 8.99 -7.85
N ALA A 147 -2.30 8.25 -7.22
CA ALA A 147 -0.89 8.22 -7.61
C ALA A 147 -0.69 7.65 -9.03
N ILE A 148 -1.31 6.50 -9.34
CA ILE A 148 -1.26 5.90 -10.69
C ILE A 148 -1.73 6.87 -11.78
N ILE A 149 -2.79 7.64 -11.51
CA ILE A 149 -3.37 8.61 -12.45
C ILE A 149 -2.46 9.84 -12.58
N ALA A 150 -1.92 10.36 -11.48
CA ALA A 150 -1.24 11.65 -11.46
C ALA A 150 0.26 11.59 -11.79
N ASP A 151 0.95 10.48 -11.48
CA ASP A 151 2.39 10.42 -11.65
C ASP A 151 2.80 10.31 -13.13
N PRO A 152 3.83 11.04 -13.59
CA PRO A 152 4.26 10.98 -14.98
C PRO A 152 5.18 9.78 -15.27
N ASP A 153 5.80 9.20 -14.25
CA ASP A 153 6.75 8.10 -14.39
C ASP A 153 6.04 6.74 -14.30
N LEU A 154 6.25 5.90 -15.30
CA LEU A 154 5.66 4.56 -15.37
C LEU A 154 6.20 3.65 -14.24
N ALA A 155 7.46 3.81 -13.84
CA ALA A 155 8.03 3.03 -12.75
C ALA A 155 7.29 3.29 -11.43
N GLU A 156 7.01 4.56 -11.15
CA GLU A 156 6.28 5.00 -9.95
C GLU A 156 4.82 4.54 -9.98
N LYS A 157 4.14 4.61 -11.14
CA LYS A 157 2.78 4.03 -11.30
C LYS A 157 2.77 2.54 -10.98
N LYS A 158 3.78 1.80 -11.41
CA LYS A 158 3.89 0.37 -11.11
C LYS A 158 4.16 0.10 -9.63
N ALA A 159 4.92 0.97 -8.95
CA ALA A 159 5.08 0.89 -7.51
C ALA A 159 3.75 1.09 -6.77
N SER A 160 2.94 2.07 -7.18
CA SER A 160 1.57 2.23 -6.66
C SER A 160 0.66 1.05 -7.00
N LEU A 161 0.78 0.46 -8.20
CA LEU A 161 0.04 -0.76 -8.55
C LEU A 161 0.38 -1.92 -7.61
N ASN A 162 1.64 -2.04 -7.16
CA ASN A 162 2.04 -3.07 -6.20
C ASN A 162 1.36 -2.88 -4.84
N MET A 163 1.28 -1.64 -4.36
CA MET A 163 0.57 -1.31 -3.11
C MET A 163 -0.93 -1.54 -3.26
N LEU A 164 -1.53 -1.05 -4.36
CA LEU A 164 -2.93 -1.28 -4.73
C LEU A 164 -3.28 -2.77 -4.76
N SER A 165 -2.40 -3.61 -5.29
CA SER A 165 -2.59 -5.07 -5.37
C SER A 165 -2.72 -5.70 -3.99
N GLY A 166 -1.95 -5.21 -3.00
CA GLY A 166 -2.01 -5.67 -1.61
C GLY A 166 -3.35 -5.31 -0.96
N GLU A 167 -3.76 -4.06 -1.09
CA GLU A 167 -5.04 -3.57 -0.54
C GLU A 167 -6.23 -4.30 -1.16
N PHE A 168 -6.21 -4.47 -2.48
CA PHE A 168 -7.30 -5.16 -3.16
C PHE A 168 -7.37 -6.65 -2.74
N ARG A 169 -6.22 -7.31 -2.55
CA ARG A 169 -6.19 -8.67 -1.99
C ARG A 169 -6.81 -8.72 -0.59
N SER A 170 -6.51 -7.76 0.28
CA SER A 170 -7.09 -7.67 1.62
C SER A 170 -8.61 -7.60 1.56
N ILE A 171 -9.17 -6.74 0.70
CA ILE A 171 -10.64 -6.66 0.50
C ILE A 171 -11.20 -8.01 0.07
N LEU A 172 -10.63 -8.65 -0.96
CA LEU A 172 -11.16 -9.93 -1.47
C LEU A 172 -11.13 -11.05 -0.41
N GLN A 173 -10.09 -11.10 0.42
CA GLN A 173 -9.98 -12.05 1.53
C GLN A 173 -11.00 -11.76 2.62
N ALA A 174 -11.13 -10.48 3.01
CA ALA A 174 -12.03 -10.02 4.04
C ALA A 174 -13.50 -10.26 3.66
N THR A 175 -13.88 -9.97 2.41
CA THR A 175 -15.25 -10.20 1.92
C THR A 175 -15.51 -11.64 1.49
N GLY A 176 -14.49 -12.51 1.47
CA GLY A 176 -14.59 -13.90 1.01
C GLY A 176 -15.11 -14.02 -0.43
N TYR A 177 -14.67 -13.11 -1.32
CA TYR A 177 -15.13 -13.04 -2.71
C TYR A 177 -14.84 -14.33 -3.47
N LYS A 178 -15.81 -15.09 -3.98
CA LYS A 178 -15.58 -16.42 -4.61
C LYS A 178 -15.99 -16.57 -6.08
N GLN A 179 -16.33 -15.48 -6.76
CA GLN A 179 -16.98 -15.58 -8.08
C GLN A 179 -16.02 -16.04 -9.18
N LYS A 180 -14.76 -15.61 -9.13
CA LYS A 180 -13.74 -15.91 -10.13
C LYS A 180 -12.48 -16.47 -9.46
N PRO A 181 -11.81 -17.48 -10.05
CA PRO A 181 -10.52 -17.91 -9.56
C PRO A 181 -9.49 -16.79 -9.79
N LEU A 182 -8.78 -16.43 -8.74
CA LEU A 182 -7.71 -15.43 -8.79
C LEU A 182 -6.43 -16.03 -8.21
N TYR A 183 -5.31 -15.66 -8.80
CA TYR A 183 -3.98 -16.08 -8.39
C TYR A 183 -3.23 -14.87 -7.87
N TRP A 184 -2.71 -14.98 -6.66
CA TRP A 184 -1.73 -14.05 -6.11
C TRP A 184 -0.37 -14.41 -6.68
N LEU A 185 0.13 -13.55 -7.55
CA LEU A 185 1.37 -13.74 -8.29
C LEU A 185 2.45 -12.81 -7.76
N GLN A 186 3.70 -13.23 -7.91
CA GLN A 186 4.90 -12.47 -7.53
C GLN A 186 5.90 -12.47 -8.68
N SER A 187 6.57 -11.34 -8.88
CA SER A 187 7.83 -11.22 -9.63
C SER A 187 8.91 -10.84 -8.61
N ALA A 188 10.01 -11.59 -8.57
CA ALA A 188 11.03 -11.43 -7.54
C ALA A 188 11.85 -10.14 -7.75
N ALA A 189 12.05 -9.74 -9.01
CA ALA A 189 12.90 -8.61 -9.39
C ALA A 189 12.12 -7.41 -9.96
N ALA A 190 10.86 -7.22 -9.57
CA ALA A 190 10.00 -6.16 -10.10
C ALA A 190 10.59 -4.75 -9.91
N PHE A 191 11.10 -4.46 -8.71
CA PHE A 191 11.68 -3.16 -8.35
C PHE A 191 13.16 -3.28 -7.93
N GLY A 192 13.85 -4.30 -8.44
CA GLY A 192 15.23 -4.65 -8.07
C GLY A 192 15.35 -6.01 -7.36
N PRO A 193 16.57 -6.51 -7.12
CA PRO A 193 16.81 -7.88 -6.67
C PRO A 193 16.13 -8.29 -5.36
N GLU A 194 15.87 -7.33 -4.48
CA GLU A 194 15.30 -7.55 -3.13
C GLU A 194 13.89 -6.93 -2.98
N HIS A 195 13.30 -6.47 -4.09
CA HIS A 195 12.04 -5.74 -4.08
C HIS A 195 11.02 -6.41 -5.01
N PRO A 196 10.30 -7.41 -4.49
CA PRO A 196 9.32 -8.13 -5.27
C PRO A 196 8.09 -7.27 -5.56
N GLY A 197 7.45 -7.56 -6.69
CA GLY A 197 6.17 -7.00 -7.08
C GLY A 197 5.10 -8.07 -7.07
N TYR A 198 3.91 -7.71 -6.60
CA TYR A 198 2.78 -8.60 -6.48
C TYR A 198 1.58 -8.09 -7.29
N TRP A 199 0.72 -9.01 -7.72
CA TRP A 199 -0.54 -8.68 -8.37
C TRP A 199 -1.53 -9.85 -8.32
N LEU A 200 -2.76 -9.59 -8.72
CA LEU A 200 -3.80 -10.60 -8.89
C LEU A 200 -4.05 -10.81 -10.38
N SER A 201 -4.22 -12.07 -10.79
CA SER A 201 -4.58 -12.42 -12.17
C SER A 201 -5.57 -13.58 -12.19
N ALA A 202 -6.47 -13.59 -13.17
CA ALA A 202 -7.31 -14.76 -13.45
C ALA A 202 -6.53 -15.88 -14.17
N ASP A 203 -5.40 -15.54 -14.82
CA ASP A 203 -4.53 -16.48 -15.52
C ASP A 203 -3.12 -16.46 -14.88
N PRO A 204 -2.66 -17.57 -14.28
CA PRO A 204 -1.35 -17.64 -13.64
C PRO A 204 -0.17 -17.64 -14.62
N ARG A 205 -0.43 -17.79 -15.93
CA ARG A 205 0.59 -17.81 -16.99
C ARG A 205 0.70 -16.46 -17.71
N LYS A 206 -0.17 -15.51 -17.39
CA LYS A 206 -0.18 -14.19 -18.00
C LYS A 206 1.09 -13.42 -17.62
N LYS A 207 1.65 -12.69 -18.58
CA LYS A 207 2.78 -11.78 -18.34
C LYS A 207 2.37 -10.75 -17.27
N GLY A 208 3.20 -10.60 -16.24
CA GLY A 208 2.94 -9.66 -15.15
C GLY A 208 3.15 -8.19 -15.55
N PRO A 209 2.66 -7.26 -14.71
CA PRO A 209 2.73 -5.82 -14.98
C PRO A 209 4.16 -5.27 -14.89
N TYR A 210 5.12 -6.01 -14.34
CA TYR A 210 6.47 -5.50 -14.07
C TYR A 210 7.48 -5.76 -15.19
N GLY A 211 7.09 -6.56 -16.21
CA GLY A 211 7.90 -6.77 -17.42
C GLY A 211 8.88 -7.95 -17.37
N GLN A 212 9.13 -8.51 -16.18
CA GLN A 212 9.99 -9.69 -16.01
C GLN A 212 9.22 -11.00 -16.29
N PRO A 213 9.91 -12.05 -16.79
CA PRO A 213 9.30 -13.36 -17.02
C PRO A 213 9.21 -14.24 -15.75
N ASP A 214 9.72 -13.79 -14.62
CA ASP A 214 9.93 -14.55 -13.38
C ASP A 214 8.66 -14.65 -12.50
N THR A 215 7.53 -14.98 -13.13
CA THR A 215 6.25 -15.08 -12.41
C THR A 215 6.16 -16.34 -11.56
N LYS A 216 5.92 -16.16 -10.26
CA LYS A 216 5.68 -17.22 -9.28
C LYS A 216 4.26 -17.13 -8.73
N ILE A 217 3.55 -18.25 -8.72
CA ILE A 217 2.26 -18.37 -8.03
C ILE A 217 2.54 -18.51 -6.53
N ILE A 218 2.00 -17.59 -5.74
CA ILE A 218 2.12 -17.60 -4.28
C ILE A 218 0.91 -18.28 -3.65
N GLU A 219 -0.28 -17.90 -4.11
CA GLU A 219 -1.53 -18.38 -3.54
C GLU A 219 -2.62 -18.38 -4.62
N ARG A 220 -3.55 -19.32 -4.52
CA ARG A 220 -4.80 -19.26 -5.26
C ARG A 220 -5.89 -18.80 -4.31
N ILE A 221 -6.44 -17.62 -4.57
CA ILE A 221 -7.53 -17.07 -3.77
C ILE A 221 -8.80 -17.84 -4.11
N ASN A 222 -9.58 -18.20 -3.07
CA ASN A 222 -10.92 -18.80 -3.14
C ASN A 222 -11.06 -20.31 -3.35
N GLU A 223 -9.95 -21.05 -3.46
CA GLU A 223 -10.04 -22.50 -3.41
C GLU A 223 -10.03 -22.94 -1.95
N LYS A 224 -11.21 -22.97 -1.32
CA LYS A 224 -11.35 -23.30 0.11
C LYS A 224 -10.78 -24.69 0.48
N ASP A 225 -10.54 -25.58 -0.49
CA ASP A 225 -10.11 -26.94 -0.22
C ASP A 225 -9.35 -27.53 -1.42
N ARG A 226 -8.01 -27.45 -1.41
CA ARG A 226 -7.21 -28.59 -1.85
C ARG A 226 -5.82 -28.53 -1.25
N ARG A 227 -5.60 -29.43 -0.31
CA ARG A 227 -4.31 -29.98 0.10
C ARG A 227 -3.41 -30.20 -1.14
N LEU A 228 -2.62 -29.19 -1.48
CA LEU A 228 -1.48 -29.30 -2.38
C LEU A 228 -0.31 -28.59 -1.69
N SER A 229 -0.03 -29.01 -0.47
CA SER A 229 1.36 -29.34 -0.16
C SER A 229 1.74 -30.47 -1.11
N THR A 230 2.15 -30.10 -2.32
CA THR A 230 3.18 -30.85 -3.02
C THR A 230 4.34 -30.98 -2.04
N ASN A 231 4.33 -32.09 -1.30
CA ASN A 231 5.52 -32.71 -0.77
C ASN A 231 6.37 -33.03 -1.99
N THR A 232 7.17 -32.05 -2.40
CA THR A 232 8.27 -32.26 -3.32
C THR A 232 9.31 -33.04 -2.52
N LYS A 233 9.38 -34.34 -2.81
CA LYS A 233 10.51 -35.21 -2.48
C LYS A 233 11.80 -34.69 -3.10
#